data_AF-A0A9F2R8F8-F1
#
_entry.id   AF-A0A9F2R8F8-F1
#
_cell.length_a   1.000
_cell.length_b   1.000
_cell.length_c   1.000
_cell.angle_alpha   90.00
_cell.angle_beta   90.00
_cell.angle_gamma   90.00
#
_symmetry.space_group_name_H-M   'P 1'
#
loop_
_entity.id
_entity.type
_entity.pdbx_description
1 polymer ?
#
loop_
_entity_poly.entity_id
_entity_poly.type
_entity_poly.pdbx_seq_one_letter_code
_entity_poly.pdbx_strand_id
1 'polypeptide(L)'
;RYVIFGGHRDSWVFGGIDPTTGAAVLQEVARSFGKMMEKGWRPRRTIIFASWDAEEFGLLGSTEWAEENSKILQTRAVAYINTDSSIEGNYTLRVDCTPLLNQLVYNLTKEISSPDEGYGGKSLYESWLEKDPSHENNQRPRINKLGSGSDFEAFFQRLGIVSGRVRYTKNRKVDKYSNYPVYHTTYETFELVKQFYDPTFQKQLTVAQIRAGLVYELSDSLVLPLQCQDYAEALTLYANEIYDQAKKHEAQLEMYKVSFDPLFSAVNHFADVATDFHRRLSQLDMNNPIAVRSMNDQLMLLERAFIDPLGLPGRLFYRHIIFAPSSHNKYAGMSFPGIYDALFDIDRKTDPHKAWEEVKRQISIAAFTVQAAAGILEAVL
;
A
#
# COMPACT_ATOMS: atom_id res chain seq x y z
N ARG A 1 -2.24 5.40 19.56
CA ARG A 1 -1.68 4.97 18.26
C ARG A 1 -2.60 3.84 17.78
N TYR A 2 -3.05 3.87 16.53
CA TYR A 2 -4.10 2.97 16.01
C TYR A 2 -3.57 2.09 14.89
N VAL A 3 -3.79 0.79 14.96
CA VAL A 3 -3.68 -0.12 13.82
C VAL A 3 -5.09 -0.48 13.41
N ILE A 4 -5.46 -0.16 12.18
CA ILE A 4 -6.82 -0.34 11.69
C ILE A 4 -6.83 -1.58 10.79
N PHE A 5 -7.77 -2.48 11.04
CA PHE A 5 -8.00 -3.67 10.24
C PHE A 5 -9.45 -3.63 9.76
N GLY A 6 -9.65 -3.33 8.48
CA GLY A 6 -10.96 -2.97 7.96
C GLY A 6 -11.22 -3.45 6.55
N GLY A 7 -12.48 -3.75 6.26
CA GLY A 7 -12.96 -4.14 4.94
C GLY A 7 -14.48 -4.10 4.90
N HIS A 8 -15.04 -3.89 3.72
CA HIS A 8 -16.47 -3.79 3.55
C HIS A 8 -17.24 -5.09 3.76
N ARG A 9 -18.54 -4.93 3.93
CA ARG A 9 -19.51 -6.00 4.18
C ARG A 9 -20.67 -5.96 3.19
N ASP A 10 -20.97 -4.81 2.61
CA ASP A 10 -21.95 -4.71 1.53
C ASP A 10 -21.44 -5.41 0.28
N SER A 11 -22.37 -6.03 -0.45
CA SER A 11 -22.11 -6.74 -1.69
C SER A 11 -23.24 -6.46 -2.67
N TRP A 12 -22.97 -6.58 -3.97
CA TRP A 12 -24.02 -6.44 -4.99
C TRP A 12 -25.17 -7.44 -4.86
N VAL A 13 -24.87 -8.70 -4.50
CA VAL A 13 -25.88 -9.77 -4.35
C VAL A 13 -25.59 -10.63 -3.12
N PHE A 14 -24.86 -11.74 -3.28
CA PHE A 14 -24.46 -12.61 -2.18
C PHE A 14 -23.02 -12.33 -1.72
N GLY A 15 -22.19 -11.83 -2.65
CA GLY A 15 -20.79 -11.51 -2.39
C GLY A 15 -19.95 -12.71 -1.97
N GLY A 16 -20.16 -13.86 -2.62
CA GLY A 16 -19.48 -15.12 -2.29
C GLY A 16 -17.96 -15.02 -2.25
N ILE A 17 -17.33 -14.12 -3.03
CA ILE A 17 -15.92 -13.73 -2.89
C ILE A 17 -15.84 -12.30 -2.32
N ASP A 18 -16.39 -11.34 -3.05
CA ASP A 18 -16.38 -9.90 -2.78
C ASP A 18 -17.65 -9.43 -2.06
N PRO A 19 -17.57 -9.01 -0.78
CA PRO A 19 -16.40 -9.02 0.12
C PRO A 19 -16.37 -10.23 1.07
N THR A 20 -17.37 -11.11 1.02
CA THR A 20 -17.71 -11.96 2.18
C THR A 20 -16.57 -12.92 2.59
N THR A 21 -15.68 -13.29 1.66
CA THR A 21 -14.47 -14.06 2.03
C THR A 21 -13.51 -13.24 2.88
N GLY A 22 -13.36 -11.96 2.58
CA GLY A 22 -12.58 -11.01 3.38
C GLY A 22 -13.23 -10.70 4.72
N ALA A 23 -14.55 -10.57 4.76
CA ALA A 23 -15.32 -10.40 6.00
C ALA A 23 -15.20 -11.63 6.91
N ALA A 24 -15.25 -12.85 6.37
CA ALA A 24 -15.02 -14.07 7.13
C ALA A 24 -13.62 -14.12 7.74
N VAL A 25 -12.60 -13.71 6.96
CA VAL A 25 -11.22 -13.54 7.46
C VAL A 25 -11.17 -12.49 8.58
N LEU A 26 -11.84 -11.34 8.43
CA LEU A 26 -11.91 -10.30 9.46
C LEU A 26 -12.40 -10.88 10.79
N GLN A 27 -13.52 -11.60 10.74
CA GLN A 27 -14.15 -12.19 11.92
C GLN A 27 -13.25 -13.23 12.60
N GLU A 28 -12.59 -14.09 11.83
CA GLU A 28 -11.71 -15.12 12.39
C GLU A 28 -10.45 -14.53 13.03
N VAL A 29 -9.89 -13.48 12.43
CA VAL A 29 -8.79 -12.72 13.03
C VAL A 29 -9.25 -12.05 14.32
N ALA A 30 -10.37 -11.33 14.32
CA ALA A 30 -10.94 -10.72 15.52
C ALA A 30 -11.19 -11.75 16.63
N ARG A 31 -11.72 -12.93 16.29
CA ARG A 31 -11.92 -14.06 17.20
C ARG A 31 -10.60 -14.57 17.79
N SER A 32 -9.53 -14.63 17.00
CA SER A 32 -8.20 -15.07 17.45
C SER A 32 -7.59 -14.07 18.44
N PHE A 33 -7.62 -12.77 18.11
CA PHE A 33 -7.19 -11.71 19.02
C PHE A 33 -8.02 -11.69 20.32
N GLY A 34 -9.33 -11.95 20.24
CA GLY A 34 -10.19 -12.12 21.40
C GLY A 34 -9.73 -13.26 22.33
N LYS A 35 -9.36 -14.42 21.78
CA LYS A 35 -8.79 -15.53 22.57
C LYS A 35 -7.46 -15.18 23.23
N MET A 36 -6.62 -14.35 22.60
CA MET A 36 -5.39 -13.87 23.22
C MET A 36 -5.70 -12.93 24.39
N MET A 37 -6.72 -12.07 24.23
CA MET A 37 -7.18 -11.18 25.30
C MET A 37 -7.76 -11.91 26.51
N GLU A 38 -8.51 -13.00 26.29
CA GLU A 38 -9.01 -13.87 27.37
C GLU A 38 -7.87 -14.49 28.18
N LYS A 39 -6.69 -14.68 27.58
CA LYS A 39 -5.46 -15.16 28.23
C LYS A 39 -4.61 -14.04 28.86
N GLY A 40 -5.09 -12.80 28.86
CA GLY A 40 -4.43 -11.65 29.48
C GLY A 40 -3.51 -10.85 28.57
N TRP A 41 -3.36 -11.23 27.30
CA TRP A 41 -2.59 -10.40 26.35
C TRP A 41 -3.37 -9.12 25.99
N ARG A 42 -2.66 -8.00 25.87
CA ARG A 42 -3.21 -6.73 25.38
C ARG A 42 -2.18 -6.12 24.44
N PRO A 43 -2.60 -5.60 23.27
CA PRO A 43 -1.65 -5.03 22.32
C PRO A 43 -1.06 -3.72 22.87
N ARG A 44 0.22 -3.46 22.59
CA ARG A 44 0.90 -2.20 22.92
C ARG A 44 0.19 -0.97 22.33
N ARG A 45 -0.39 -1.11 21.13
CA ARG A 45 -1.16 -0.08 20.43
C ARG A 45 -2.60 -0.56 20.25
N THR A 46 -3.54 0.39 20.16
CA THR A 46 -4.95 0.06 19.98
C THR A 46 -5.19 -0.52 18.58
N ILE A 47 -5.90 -1.64 18.50
CA ILE A 47 -6.40 -2.21 17.25
C ILE A 47 -7.84 -1.75 17.05
N ILE A 48 -8.17 -1.27 15.86
CA ILE A 48 -9.53 -0.90 15.45
C ILE A 48 -9.97 -1.89 14.37
N PHE A 49 -10.98 -2.70 14.66
CA PHE A 49 -11.65 -3.54 13.66
C PHE A 49 -12.80 -2.74 13.05
N ALA A 50 -12.91 -2.73 11.72
CA ALA A 50 -13.95 -2.00 11.02
C ALA A 50 -14.61 -2.84 9.92
N SER A 51 -15.93 -2.85 9.91
CA SER A 51 -16.73 -3.53 8.88
C SER A 51 -17.51 -2.47 8.13
N TRP A 52 -16.97 -2.05 6.99
CA TRP A 52 -17.48 -0.91 6.21
C TRP A 52 -18.76 -1.27 5.46
N ASP A 53 -19.50 -0.23 5.09
CA ASP A 53 -20.76 -0.33 4.36
C ASP A 53 -20.68 0.61 3.15
N ALA A 54 -21.52 0.36 2.14
CA ALA A 54 -21.57 1.10 0.89
C ALA A 54 -20.21 1.31 0.19
N GLU A 55 -19.31 0.34 0.25
CA GLU A 55 -18.06 0.33 -0.52
C GLU A 55 -18.33 0.23 -2.01
N GLU A 56 -19.28 -0.63 -2.39
CA GLU A 56 -19.65 -0.87 -3.78
C GLU A 56 -20.29 0.36 -4.44
N PHE A 57 -20.75 1.29 -3.61
CA PHE A 57 -21.34 2.57 -4.01
C PHE A 57 -20.32 3.72 -4.04
N GLY A 58 -19.02 3.39 -3.97
CA GLY A 58 -17.93 4.35 -4.09
C GLY A 58 -17.19 4.61 -2.79
N LEU A 59 -16.87 3.56 -2.04
CA LEU A 59 -16.09 3.59 -0.80
C LEU A 59 -16.74 4.46 0.29
N LEU A 60 -18.08 4.57 0.30
CA LEU A 60 -18.78 5.61 1.05
C LEU A 60 -18.56 5.45 2.57
N GLY A 61 -18.82 4.27 3.14
CA GLY A 61 -18.74 4.09 4.58
C GLY A 61 -17.33 4.30 5.15
N SER A 62 -16.30 3.76 4.48
CA SER A 62 -14.91 3.95 4.90
C SER A 62 -14.43 5.39 4.71
N THR A 63 -14.84 6.04 3.62
CA THR A 63 -14.48 7.42 3.32
C THR A 63 -15.11 8.38 4.32
N GLU A 64 -16.42 8.31 4.54
CA GLU A 64 -17.13 9.21 5.47
C GLU A 64 -16.60 9.05 6.90
N TRP A 65 -16.32 7.81 7.33
CA TRP A 65 -15.71 7.59 8.64
C TRP A 65 -14.30 8.18 8.73
N ALA A 66 -13.51 8.08 7.67
CA ALA A 66 -12.18 8.68 7.60
C ALA A 66 -12.23 10.22 7.57
N GLU A 67 -13.26 10.82 6.96
CA GLU A 67 -13.49 12.27 6.98
C GLU A 67 -13.79 12.76 8.40
N GLU A 68 -14.79 12.14 9.05
CA GLU A 68 -15.21 12.46 10.42
C GLU A 68 -14.03 12.35 11.39
N ASN A 69 -13.22 11.32 11.25
CA ASN A 69 -12.12 11.00 12.16
C ASN A 69 -10.75 11.51 11.68
N SER A 70 -10.70 12.30 10.60
CA SER A 70 -9.45 12.71 9.93
C SER A 70 -8.41 13.30 10.90
N LYS A 71 -8.83 14.15 11.85
CA LYS A 71 -7.94 14.81 12.82
C LYS A 71 -7.25 13.82 13.76
N ILE A 72 -7.97 12.79 14.23
CA ILE A 72 -7.40 11.77 15.10
C ILE A 72 -6.58 10.76 14.28
N LEU A 73 -7.01 10.42 13.07
CA LEU A 73 -6.33 9.46 12.20
C LEU A 73 -4.98 10.00 11.70
N GLN A 74 -4.92 11.25 11.27
CA GLN A 74 -3.69 11.89 10.81
C GLN A 74 -2.60 11.93 11.88
N THR A 75 -2.98 12.03 13.16
CA THR A 75 -2.03 12.17 14.28
C THR A 75 -1.77 10.87 15.03
N ARG A 76 -2.58 9.82 14.83
CA ARG A 76 -2.53 8.59 15.64
C ARG A 76 -2.50 7.28 14.86
N ALA A 77 -2.99 7.23 13.63
CA ALA A 77 -3.02 5.99 12.86
C ALA A 77 -1.60 5.57 12.45
N VAL A 78 -1.22 4.36 12.82
CA VAL A 78 0.02 3.71 12.42
C VAL A 78 -0.13 3.17 11.02
N ALA A 79 -1.14 2.32 10.81
CA ALA A 79 -1.38 1.67 9.55
C ALA A 79 -2.85 1.26 9.38
N TYR A 80 -3.26 1.04 8.13
CA TYR A 80 -4.52 0.46 7.72
C TYR A 80 -4.28 -0.82 6.90
N ILE A 81 -4.77 -1.96 7.39
CA ILE A 81 -4.69 -3.24 6.69
C ILE A 81 -6.08 -3.59 6.16
N ASN A 82 -6.20 -3.66 4.83
CA ASN A 82 -7.47 -3.91 4.15
C ASN A 82 -7.83 -5.40 4.16
N THR A 83 -9.12 -5.72 4.34
CA THR A 83 -9.63 -7.09 4.39
C THR A 83 -10.89 -7.33 3.55
N ASP A 84 -10.98 -6.71 2.39
CA ASP A 84 -11.79 -7.16 1.24
C ASP A 84 -11.41 -8.61 0.83
N SER A 85 -12.06 -9.19 -0.18
CA SER A 85 -11.75 -10.37 -0.97
C SER A 85 -10.41 -11.01 -0.65
N SER A 86 -10.46 -12.21 -0.07
CA SER A 86 -9.26 -12.97 0.29
C SER A 86 -8.82 -13.92 -0.83
N ILE A 87 -9.70 -14.26 -1.77
CA ILE A 87 -9.49 -15.29 -2.79
C ILE A 87 -10.07 -14.89 -4.16
N GLU A 88 -9.27 -14.30 -5.04
CA GLU A 88 -9.67 -13.94 -6.42
C GLU A 88 -9.16 -14.94 -7.47
N GLY A 89 -8.43 -15.97 -7.02
CA GLY A 89 -7.86 -17.03 -7.83
C GLY A 89 -6.91 -17.87 -6.97
N ASN A 90 -6.57 -19.07 -7.41
CA ASN A 90 -5.94 -20.07 -6.56
C ASN A 90 -4.45 -20.33 -6.89
N TYR A 91 -3.79 -19.43 -7.62
CA TYR A 91 -2.42 -19.65 -8.10
C TYR A 91 -1.35 -19.31 -7.07
N THR A 92 -1.34 -18.06 -6.57
CA THR A 92 -0.33 -17.57 -5.63
C THR A 92 -0.81 -16.34 -4.86
N LEU A 93 -0.01 -15.90 -3.90
CA LEU A 93 -0.24 -14.68 -3.11
C LEU A 93 -0.09 -13.43 -3.97
N ARG A 94 -0.91 -12.42 -3.69
CA ARG A 94 -0.76 -11.04 -4.17
C ARG A 94 -0.74 -10.11 -2.97
N VAL A 95 0.25 -9.22 -2.97
CA VAL A 95 0.36 -8.15 -1.99
C VAL A 95 0.43 -6.82 -2.72
N ASP A 96 -0.35 -5.86 -2.22
CA ASP A 96 -0.25 -4.47 -2.64
C ASP A 96 -0.10 -3.63 -1.36
N CYS A 97 1.01 -2.90 -1.18
CA CYS A 97 1.24 -2.08 0.02
C CYS A 97 2.23 -0.93 -0.22
N THR A 98 2.33 -0.02 0.74
CA THR A 98 3.42 0.97 0.77
C THR A 98 4.79 0.29 0.95
N PRO A 99 5.87 0.82 0.35
CA PRO A 99 7.22 0.27 0.52
C PRO A 99 7.65 0.08 1.99
N LEU A 100 7.12 0.88 2.92
CA LEU A 100 7.42 0.74 4.35
C LEU A 100 7.05 -0.62 4.93
N LEU A 101 6.11 -1.34 4.32
CA LEU A 101 5.65 -2.66 4.77
C LEU A 101 6.36 -3.83 4.08
N ASN A 102 7.24 -3.60 3.10
CA ASN A 102 7.83 -4.66 2.28
C ASN A 102 8.58 -5.70 3.13
N GLN A 103 9.55 -5.28 3.97
CA GLN A 103 10.26 -6.22 4.85
C GLN A 103 9.34 -6.97 5.80
N LEU A 104 8.33 -6.31 6.38
CA LEU A 104 7.39 -6.97 7.29
C LEU A 104 6.62 -8.08 6.58
N VAL A 105 6.10 -7.80 5.38
CA VAL A 105 5.42 -8.79 4.54
C VAL A 105 6.36 -9.95 4.20
N TYR A 106 7.59 -9.67 3.76
CA TYR A 106 8.56 -10.71 3.42
C TYR A 106 8.94 -11.58 4.62
N ASN A 107 9.08 -11.01 5.81
CA ASN A 107 9.43 -11.76 7.01
C ASN A 107 8.26 -12.64 7.47
N LEU A 108 7.04 -12.11 7.56
CA LEU A 108 5.85 -12.89 7.92
C LEU A 108 5.61 -14.06 6.95
N THR A 109 5.77 -13.83 5.65
CA THR A 109 5.56 -14.88 4.65
C THR A 109 6.62 -15.99 4.67
N LYS A 110 7.81 -15.74 5.25
CA LYS A 110 8.82 -16.80 5.49
C LYS A 110 8.45 -17.72 6.65
N GLU A 111 7.67 -17.22 7.61
CA GLU A 111 7.26 -17.97 8.81
C GLU A 111 5.95 -18.75 8.62
N ILE A 112 5.20 -18.45 7.56
CA ILE A 112 3.93 -19.10 7.25
C ILE A 112 4.17 -20.22 6.22
N SER A 113 3.61 -21.41 6.48
CA SER A 113 3.68 -22.52 5.52
C SER A 113 2.85 -22.23 4.27
N SER A 114 3.35 -22.64 3.10
CA SER A 114 2.62 -22.49 1.85
C SER A 114 1.42 -23.45 1.78
N PRO A 115 0.21 -22.98 1.43
CA PRO A 115 -0.95 -23.82 1.15
C PRO A 115 -0.99 -24.29 -0.32
N ASP A 116 0.07 -24.03 -1.09
CA ASP A 116 0.12 -24.30 -2.52
C ASP A 116 0.46 -25.76 -2.80
N GLU A 117 -0.22 -26.35 -3.77
CA GLU A 117 0.06 -27.72 -4.22
C GLU A 117 1.50 -27.83 -4.73
N GLY A 118 2.22 -28.86 -4.28
CA GLY A 118 3.64 -29.07 -4.61
C GLY A 118 4.64 -28.35 -3.68
N TYR A 119 4.18 -27.53 -2.73
CA TYR A 119 5.03 -26.75 -1.83
C TYR A 119 5.00 -27.27 -0.37
N GLY A 120 4.78 -28.57 -0.19
CA GLY A 120 4.79 -29.19 1.15
C GLY A 120 6.13 -28.96 1.87
N GLY A 121 6.07 -28.44 3.10
CA GLY A 121 7.25 -28.12 3.91
C GLY A 121 7.99 -26.83 3.50
N LYS A 122 7.45 -26.07 2.54
CA LYS A 122 7.99 -24.78 2.11
C LYS A 122 7.25 -23.62 2.77
N SER A 123 7.96 -22.51 2.92
CA SER A 123 7.36 -21.24 3.31
C SER A 123 6.49 -20.67 2.18
N LEU A 124 5.53 -19.84 2.54
CA LEU A 124 4.72 -19.09 1.59
C LEU A 124 5.58 -18.13 0.76
N TYR A 125 6.64 -17.56 1.36
CA TYR A 125 7.62 -16.74 0.64
C TYR A 125 8.26 -17.51 -0.53
N GLU A 126 8.65 -18.77 -0.32
CA GLU A 126 9.24 -19.61 -1.37
C GLU A 126 8.26 -19.85 -2.52
N SER A 127 7.01 -20.25 -2.23
CA SER A 127 6.02 -20.49 -3.29
C SER A 127 5.60 -19.20 -4.01
N TRP A 128 5.52 -18.09 -3.28
CA TRP A 128 5.20 -16.78 -3.85
C TRP A 128 6.32 -16.25 -4.74
N LEU A 129 7.58 -16.34 -4.29
CA LEU A 129 8.75 -15.92 -5.07
C LEU A 129 8.85 -16.68 -6.40
N GLU A 130 8.66 -17.99 -6.37
CA GLU A 130 8.77 -18.83 -7.56
C GLU A 130 7.66 -18.51 -8.58
N LYS A 131 6.44 -18.25 -8.09
CA LYS A 131 5.27 -18.04 -8.94
C LYS A 131 5.13 -16.61 -9.46
N ASP A 132 5.49 -15.61 -8.67
CA ASP A 132 5.40 -14.19 -9.03
C ASP A 132 6.62 -13.37 -8.57
N PRO A 133 7.80 -13.57 -9.18
CA PRO A 133 8.97 -12.76 -8.90
C PRO A 133 8.76 -11.30 -9.33
N SER A 134 9.33 -10.36 -8.57
CA SER A 134 9.34 -8.94 -8.94
C SER A 134 10.11 -8.73 -10.24
N HIS A 135 9.65 -7.79 -11.07
CA HIS A 135 10.38 -7.39 -12.28
C HIS A 135 11.64 -6.58 -11.97
N GLU A 136 11.63 -5.85 -10.86
CA GLU A 136 12.72 -4.96 -10.44
C GLU A 136 13.86 -5.77 -9.81
N ASN A 137 13.51 -6.81 -9.04
CA ASN A 137 14.44 -7.73 -8.42
C ASN A 137 13.83 -9.14 -8.34
N ASN A 138 14.26 -10.03 -9.23
CA ASN A 138 13.73 -11.40 -9.30
C ASN A 138 14.07 -12.29 -8.11
N GLN A 139 14.87 -11.81 -7.15
CA GLN A 139 15.18 -12.50 -5.89
C GLN A 139 14.14 -12.22 -4.79
N ARG A 140 13.16 -11.34 -5.04
CA ARG A 140 12.07 -11.03 -4.13
C ARG A 140 10.71 -11.21 -4.81
N PRO A 141 9.67 -11.66 -4.08
CA PRO A 141 8.32 -11.69 -4.61
C PRO A 141 7.82 -10.29 -4.96
N ARG A 142 6.95 -10.21 -5.96
CA ARG A 142 6.34 -8.96 -6.42
C ARG A 142 5.37 -8.39 -5.40
N ILE A 143 5.64 -7.19 -4.92
CA ILE A 143 4.67 -6.33 -4.23
C ILE A 143 4.23 -5.23 -5.20
N ASN A 144 2.92 -5.01 -5.37
CA ASN A 144 2.43 -3.95 -6.24
C ASN A 144 2.17 -2.65 -5.46
N LYS A 145 2.13 -1.53 -6.18
CA LYS A 145 1.69 -0.23 -5.67
C LYS A 145 0.20 -0.24 -5.31
N LEU A 146 -0.18 0.53 -4.29
CA LEU A 146 -1.59 0.80 -3.98
C LEU A 146 -2.17 1.88 -4.91
N GLY A 147 -3.34 1.59 -5.50
CA GLY A 147 -4.12 2.53 -6.31
C GLY A 147 -5.42 2.92 -5.61
N SER A 148 -6.55 2.64 -6.28
CA SER A 148 -7.92 2.72 -5.75
C SER A 148 -8.51 1.30 -5.62
N GLY A 149 -9.83 1.20 -5.44
CA GLY A 149 -10.61 -0.02 -5.60
C GLY A 149 -10.70 -0.88 -4.35
N SER A 150 -10.58 -0.27 -3.17
CA SER A 150 -11.12 -0.77 -1.90
C SER A 150 -11.00 0.32 -0.82
N ASP A 151 -11.51 0.04 0.38
CA ASP A 151 -11.63 0.97 1.50
C ASP A 151 -10.34 1.64 1.98
N PHE A 152 -9.16 1.11 1.62
CA PHE A 152 -7.87 1.75 1.95
C PHE A 152 -7.67 3.11 1.28
N GLU A 153 -8.45 3.48 0.26
CA GLU A 153 -8.20 4.66 -0.58
C GLU A 153 -8.14 5.95 0.26
N ALA A 154 -9.14 6.21 1.11
CA ALA A 154 -9.17 7.41 1.93
C ALA A 154 -8.02 7.43 2.95
N PHE A 155 -7.69 6.28 3.54
CA PHE A 155 -6.59 6.17 4.51
C PHE A 155 -5.24 6.45 3.86
N PHE A 156 -5.00 5.90 2.68
CA PHE A 156 -3.72 6.01 1.99
C PHE A 156 -3.60 7.30 1.17
N GLN A 157 -4.47 7.48 0.17
CA GLN A 157 -4.33 8.53 -0.84
C GLN A 157 -4.65 9.93 -0.32
N ARG A 158 -5.51 10.02 0.71
CA ARG A 158 -5.99 11.29 1.26
C ARG A 158 -5.38 11.62 2.62
N LEU A 159 -5.22 10.62 3.48
CA LEU A 159 -4.71 10.80 4.85
C LEU A 159 -3.24 10.42 5.03
N GLY A 160 -2.59 9.75 4.07
CA GLY A 160 -1.17 9.36 4.14
C GLY A 160 -0.87 8.28 5.18
N ILE A 161 -1.81 7.37 5.42
CA ILE A 161 -1.67 6.28 6.38
C ILE A 161 -1.03 5.08 5.68
N VAL A 162 0.06 4.55 6.26
CA VAL A 162 0.72 3.32 5.82
C VAL A 162 -0.34 2.24 5.61
N SER A 163 -0.45 1.72 4.38
CA SER A 163 -1.54 0.81 4.04
C SER A 163 -1.07 -0.42 3.29
N GLY A 164 -1.85 -1.51 3.40
CA GLY A 164 -1.59 -2.74 2.66
C GLY A 164 -2.82 -3.63 2.52
N ARG A 165 -2.83 -4.46 1.46
CA ARG A 165 -3.80 -5.53 1.23
C ARG A 165 -3.10 -6.80 0.76
N VAL A 166 -3.65 -7.95 1.15
CA VAL A 166 -3.11 -9.27 0.86
C VAL A 166 -4.25 -10.19 0.42
N ARG A 167 -4.09 -10.92 -0.67
CA ARG A 167 -5.10 -11.87 -1.18
C ARG A 167 -4.44 -12.98 -2.02
N TYR A 168 -5.16 -14.06 -2.29
CA TYR A 168 -4.77 -15.02 -3.32
C TYR A 168 -5.30 -14.59 -4.69
N THR A 169 -4.53 -14.83 -5.74
CA THR A 169 -4.82 -14.39 -7.11
C THR A 169 -4.56 -15.51 -8.14
N LYS A 170 -5.04 -15.28 -9.36
CA LYS A 170 -4.78 -16.06 -10.58
C LYS A 170 -3.37 -15.91 -11.15
N ASN A 171 -3.02 -16.75 -12.13
CA ASN A 171 -1.74 -16.66 -12.84
C ASN A 171 -1.80 -15.64 -13.97
N ARG A 172 -1.28 -14.42 -13.75
CA ARG A 172 -1.31 -13.33 -14.76
C ARG A 172 -0.59 -13.67 -16.07
N LYS A 173 0.31 -14.67 -16.09
CA LYS A 173 1.00 -15.10 -17.31
C LYS A 173 0.07 -15.87 -18.25
N VAL A 174 -0.89 -16.63 -17.71
CA VAL A 174 -1.82 -17.49 -18.46
C VAL A 174 -3.22 -16.88 -18.49
N ASP A 175 -3.73 -16.44 -17.34
CA ASP A 175 -5.06 -15.90 -17.15
C ASP A 175 -5.15 -14.43 -17.55
N LYS A 176 -5.67 -14.14 -18.76
CA LYS A 176 -5.74 -12.78 -19.33
C LYS A 176 -7.02 -11.99 -19.03
N TYR A 177 -8.02 -12.61 -18.40
CA TYR A 177 -9.20 -11.90 -17.91
C TYR A 177 -8.83 -10.92 -16.77
N SER A 178 -9.58 -9.84 -16.56
CA SER A 178 -9.19 -8.77 -15.61
C SER A 178 -9.28 -9.20 -14.14
N ASN A 179 -10.49 -9.45 -13.64
CA ASN A 179 -10.76 -9.85 -12.26
C ASN A 179 -10.88 -11.38 -12.18
N TYR A 180 -12.08 -11.87 -11.85
CA TYR A 180 -12.50 -13.26 -11.93
C TYR A 180 -13.86 -13.33 -12.65
N PRO A 181 -14.22 -14.46 -13.31
CA PRO A 181 -15.30 -14.49 -14.29
C PRO A 181 -16.70 -14.10 -13.81
N VAL A 182 -16.99 -14.27 -12.51
CA VAL A 182 -18.32 -14.03 -11.92
C VAL A 182 -18.39 -12.80 -11.02
N TYR A 183 -17.38 -11.94 -11.09
CA TYR A 183 -17.29 -10.67 -10.36
C TYR A 183 -18.57 -9.83 -10.51
N HIS A 184 -19.19 -9.46 -9.39
CA HIS A 184 -20.40 -8.63 -9.32
C HIS A 184 -21.62 -9.23 -10.02
N THR A 185 -21.70 -10.57 -10.06
CA THR A 185 -22.85 -11.30 -10.62
C THR A 185 -23.59 -12.10 -9.55
N THR A 186 -24.80 -12.56 -9.88
CA THR A 186 -25.58 -13.46 -9.02
C THR A 186 -24.93 -14.84 -8.82
N TYR A 187 -23.93 -15.20 -9.63
CA TYR A 187 -23.18 -16.47 -9.53
C TYR A 187 -22.05 -16.43 -8.52
N GLU A 188 -21.85 -15.30 -7.85
CA GLU A 188 -20.86 -15.15 -6.80
C GLU A 188 -21.39 -15.72 -5.48
N THR A 189 -21.39 -17.04 -5.34
CA THR A 189 -21.98 -17.76 -4.21
C THR A 189 -20.96 -18.45 -3.30
N PHE A 190 -21.41 -18.96 -2.16
CA PHE A 190 -20.58 -19.81 -1.28
C PHE A 190 -20.12 -21.09 -2.00
N GLU A 191 -21.02 -21.73 -2.76
CA GLU A 191 -20.72 -22.97 -3.49
C GLU A 191 -19.61 -22.74 -4.51
N LEU A 192 -19.59 -21.59 -5.18
CA LEU A 192 -18.50 -21.20 -6.08
C LEU A 192 -17.14 -21.30 -5.37
N VAL A 193 -17.02 -20.65 -4.21
CA VAL A 193 -15.76 -20.62 -3.45
C VAL A 193 -15.40 -22.01 -2.96
N LYS A 194 -16.38 -22.71 -2.36
CA LYS A 194 -16.19 -24.04 -1.77
C LYS A 194 -15.84 -25.11 -2.80
N GLN A 195 -16.34 -25.00 -4.04
CA GLN A 195 -16.14 -26.05 -5.04
C GLN A 195 -14.97 -25.74 -5.99
N PHE A 196 -14.74 -24.47 -6.33
CA PHE A 196 -13.82 -24.12 -7.43
C PHE A 196 -12.59 -23.30 -7.00
N TYR A 197 -12.68 -22.49 -5.95
CA TYR A 197 -11.56 -21.59 -5.57
C TYR A 197 -10.69 -22.17 -4.47
N ASP A 198 -11.29 -22.55 -3.35
CA ASP A 198 -10.54 -23.04 -2.19
C ASP A 198 -11.32 -24.08 -1.37
N PRO A 199 -11.47 -25.32 -1.89
CA PRO A 199 -12.27 -26.36 -1.24
C PRO A 199 -11.81 -26.73 0.17
N THR A 200 -10.55 -26.52 0.50
CA THR A 200 -9.97 -26.83 1.82
C THR A 200 -9.86 -25.61 2.74
N PHE A 201 -10.21 -24.41 2.25
CA PHE A 201 -10.02 -23.12 2.92
C PHE A 201 -8.59 -22.82 3.34
N GLN A 202 -7.59 -23.57 2.85
CA GLN A 202 -6.20 -23.40 3.27
C GLN A 202 -5.62 -22.08 2.75
N LYS A 203 -5.99 -21.66 1.54
CA LYS A 203 -5.51 -20.38 0.98
C LYS A 203 -6.11 -19.19 1.72
N GLN A 204 -7.40 -19.24 2.04
CA GLN A 204 -8.07 -18.22 2.85
C GLN A 204 -7.52 -18.19 4.28
N LEU A 205 -7.23 -19.34 4.89
CA LEU A 205 -6.56 -19.43 6.19
C LEU A 205 -5.17 -18.78 6.15
N THR A 206 -4.37 -19.05 5.12
CA THR A 206 -3.07 -18.42 4.92
C THR A 206 -3.19 -16.90 4.79
N VAL A 207 -4.19 -16.38 4.06
CA VAL A 207 -4.45 -14.93 3.98
C VAL A 207 -4.83 -14.37 5.35
N ALA A 208 -5.63 -15.08 6.14
CA ALA A 208 -5.97 -14.69 7.50
C ALA A 208 -4.74 -14.61 8.41
N GLN A 209 -3.81 -15.58 8.32
CA GLN A 209 -2.56 -15.57 9.07
C GLN A 209 -1.68 -14.37 8.73
N ILE A 210 -1.52 -14.03 7.45
CA ILE A 210 -0.71 -12.87 7.04
C ILE A 210 -1.37 -11.57 7.49
N ARG A 211 -2.67 -11.40 7.25
CA ARG A 211 -3.42 -10.20 7.68
C ARG A 211 -3.35 -10.04 9.20
N ALA A 212 -3.52 -11.12 9.96
CA ALA A 212 -3.36 -11.11 11.41
C ALA A 212 -1.93 -10.78 11.85
N GLY A 213 -0.92 -11.37 11.21
CA GLY A 213 0.49 -11.12 11.49
C GLY A 213 0.87 -9.66 11.26
N LEU A 214 0.40 -9.04 10.17
CA LEU A 214 0.58 -7.61 9.91
C LEU A 214 -0.01 -6.77 11.03
N VAL A 215 -1.27 -7.04 11.42
CA VAL A 215 -1.93 -6.30 12.50
C VAL A 215 -1.22 -6.51 13.84
N TYR A 216 -0.81 -7.74 14.15
CA TYR A 216 -0.11 -8.10 15.37
C TYR A 216 1.21 -7.33 15.49
N GLU A 217 2.10 -7.47 14.51
CA GLU A 217 3.42 -6.83 14.48
C GLU A 217 3.33 -5.30 14.53
N LEU A 218 2.41 -4.70 13.76
CA LEU A 218 2.22 -3.26 13.78
C LEU A 218 1.63 -2.77 15.12
N SER A 219 0.84 -3.61 15.79
CA SER A 219 0.20 -3.24 17.05
C SER A 219 1.12 -3.43 18.26
N ASP A 220 1.95 -4.47 18.27
CA ASP A 220 2.61 -4.94 19.49
C ASP A 220 4.12 -4.65 19.52
N SER A 221 4.78 -4.56 18.36
CA SER A 221 6.24 -4.40 18.31
C SER A 221 6.71 -3.06 18.91
N LEU A 222 7.74 -3.12 19.76
CA LEU A 222 8.22 -1.97 20.54
C LEU A 222 8.58 -0.77 19.63
N VAL A 223 9.36 -1.06 18.59
CA VAL A 223 9.62 -0.18 17.45
C VAL A 223 8.76 -0.67 16.29
N LEU A 224 8.14 0.26 15.56
CA LEU A 224 7.33 -0.07 14.38
C LEU A 224 8.19 -0.78 13.33
N PRO A 225 7.76 -1.94 12.81
CA PRO A 225 8.51 -2.71 11.82
C PRO A 225 8.35 -2.12 10.41
N LEU A 226 8.77 -0.86 10.23
CA LEU A 226 8.66 -0.10 8.98
C LEU A 226 10.04 0.22 8.41
N GLN A 227 10.26 -0.07 7.12
CA GLN A 227 11.57 0.06 6.46
C GLN A 227 11.64 1.26 5.51
N CYS A 228 12.11 2.40 6.01
CA CYS A 228 12.35 3.62 5.20
C CYS A 228 13.28 3.41 3.99
N GLN A 229 14.28 2.51 4.09
CA GLN A 229 15.21 2.25 2.97
C GLN A 229 14.51 1.60 1.76
N ASP A 230 13.50 0.76 1.99
CA ASP A 230 12.69 0.19 0.88
C ASP A 230 11.92 1.30 0.15
N TYR A 231 11.55 2.37 0.85
CA TYR A 231 10.95 3.55 0.22
C TYR A 231 11.99 4.33 -0.61
N ALA A 232 13.23 4.48 -0.12
CA ALA A 232 14.30 5.12 -0.90
C ALA A 232 14.61 4.36 -2.21
N GLU A 233 14.67 3.02 -2.16
CA GLU A 233 14.80 2.17 -3.34
C GLU A 233 13.63 2.39 -4.31
N ALA A 234 12.39 2.41 -3.80
CA ALA A 234 11.20 2.64 -4.61
C ALA A 234 11.17 4.03 -5.27
N LEU A 235 11.53 5.10 -4.55
CA LEU A 235 11.60 6.45 -5.10
C LEU A 235 12.65 6.57 -6.20
N THR A 236 13.80 5.92 -6.03
CA THR A 236 14.86 5.87 -7.04
C THR A 236 14.34 5.23 -8.32
N LEU A 237 13.67 4.08 -8.20
CA LEU A 237 13.05 3.43 -9.35
C LEU A 237 12.00 4.33 -10.01
N TYR A 238 11.08 4.90 -9.24
CA TYR A 238 9.98 5.69 -9.78
C TYR A 238 10.48 6.96 -10.49
N ALA A 239 11.54 7.59 -9.96
CA ALA A 239 12.16 8.77 -10.58
C ALA A 239 12.81 8.40 -11.92
N ASN A 240 13.45 7.24 -12.02
CA ASN A 240 13.98 6.71 -13.28
C ASN A 240 12.85 6.38 -14.26
N GLU A 241 11.80 5.68 -13.83
CA GLU A 241 10.66 5.31 -14.68
C GLU A 241 9.96 6.54 -15.29
N ILE A 242 9.72 7.59 -14.49
CA ILE A 242 9.06 8.79 -14.99
C ILE A 242 9.99 9.63 -15.88
N TYR A 243 11.29 9.64 -15.58
CA TYR A 243 12.28 10.30 -16.42
C TYR A 243 12.44 9.60 -17.79
N ASP A 244 12.45 8.27 -17.82
CA ASP A 244 12.49 7.50 -19.06
C ASP A 244 11.24 7.72 -19.92
N GLN A 245 10.09 7.98 -19.30
CA GLN A 245 8.90 8.41 -20.04
C GLN A 245 9.07 9.82 -20.62
N ALA A 246 9.58 10.77 -19.84
CA ALA A 246 9.84 12.13 -20.28
C ALA A 246 10.88 12.19 -21.42
N LYS A 247 11.91 11.33 -21.38
CA LYS A 247 12.95 11.21 -22.41
C LYS A 247 12.44 10.90 -23.81
N LYS A 248 11.21 10.38 -23.95
CA LYS A 248 10.57 10.23 -25.27
C LYS A 248 10.35 11.55 -25.99
N HIS A 249 10.43 12.68 -25.26
CA HIS A 249 10.27 14.05 -25.75
C HIS A 249 11.55 14.88 -25.49
N GLU A 250 12.74 14.29 -25.66
CA GLU A 250 14.04 14.90 -25.32
C GLU A 250 14.23 16.31 -25.90
N ALA A 251 13.92 16.52 -27.18
CA ALA A 251 14.03 17.83 -27.83
C ALA A 251 13.15 18.89 -27.17
N GLN A 252 11.96 18.51 -26.70
CA GLN A 252 11.05 19.40 -25.99
C GLN A 252 11.53 19.69 -24.57
N LEU A 253 12.12 18.71 -23.87
CA LEU A 253 12.72 18.95 -22.55
C LEU A 253 13.79 20.05 -22.63
N GLU A 254 14.64 20.02 -23.66
CA GLU A 254 15.64 21.06 -23.90
C GLU A 254 14.99 22.39 -24.30
N MET A 255 14.07 22.38 -25.27
CA MET A 255 13.37 23.57 -25.76
C MET A 255 12.66 24.34 -24.64
N TYR A 256 11.96 23.64 -23.73
CA TYR A 256 11.20 24.23 -22.63
C TYR A 256 11.96 24.28 -21.31
N LYS A 257 13.25 23.89 -21.30
CA LYS A 257 14.14 23.90 -20.13
C LYS A 257 13.56 23.15 -18.93
N VAL A 258 13.09 21.93 -19.18
CA VAL A 258 12.53 21.02 -18.17
C VAL A 258 13.67 20.17 -17.63
N SER A 259 14.01 20.33 -16.34
CA SER A 259 15.03 19.52 -15.67
C SER A 259 14.43 18.65 -14.57
N PHE A 260 14.90 17.41 -14.47
CA PHE A 260 14.59 16.46 -13.39
C PHE A 260 15.64 16.48 -12.27
N ASP A 261 16.70 17.28 -12.39
CA ASP A 261 17.79 17.33 -11.40
C ASP A 261 17.29 17.61 -9.98
N PRO A 262 16.31 18.52 -9.74
CA PRO A 262 15.76 18.72 -8.39
C PRO A 262 15.10 17.47 -7.82
N LEU A 263 14.40 16.69 -8.65
CA LEU A 263 13.77 15.45 -8.20
C LEU A 263 14.82 14.40 -7.84
N PHE A 264 15.81 14.17 -8.71
CA PHE A 264 16.90 13.23 -8.43
C PHE A 264 17.72 13.66 -7.21
N SER A 265 17.98 14.95 -7.04
CA SER A 265 18.65 15.48 -5.85
C SER A 265 17.86 15.18 -4.57
N ALA A 266 16.54 15.40 -4.57
CA ALA A 266 15.68 15.12 -3.43
C ALA A 266 15.62 13.61 -3.12
N VAL A 267 15.55 12.76 -4.15
CA VAL A 267 15.54 11.29 -4.00
C VAL A 267 16.85 10.78 -3.42
N ASN A 268 17.99 11.28 -3.89
CA ASN A 268 19.31 10.91 -3.35
C ASN A 268 19.44 11.35 -1.88
N HIS A 269 19.06 12.59 -1.55
CA HIS A 269 19.05 13.07 -0.17
C HIS A 269 18.15 12.21 0.72
N PHE A 270 16.95 11.85 0.25
CA PHE A 270 16.06 10.94 0.97
C PHE A 270 16.71 9.59 1.24
N ALA A 271 17.44 9.01 0.27
CA ALA A 271 18.12 7.73 0.43
C ALA A 271 19.23 7.79 1.49
N ASP A 272 20.03 8.87 1.49
CA ASP A 272 21.08 9.11 2.49
C ASP A 272 20.47 9.25 3.89
N VAL A 273 19.42 10.08 4.03
CA VAL A 273 18.76 10.30 5.32
C VAL A 273 18.04 9.05 5.81
N ALA A 274 17.39 8.27 4.94
CA ALA A 274 16.75 7.01 5.31
C ALA A 274 17.78 6.00 5.83
N THR A 275 18.97 5.96 5.24
CA THR A 275 20.08 5.11 5.70
C THR A 275 20.62 5.58 7.05
N ASP A 276 20.83 6.88 7.23
CA ASP A 276 21.24 7.44 8.53
C ASP A 276 20.19 7.19 9.62
N PHE A 277 18.90 7.36 9.31
CA PHE A 277 17.81 7.09 10.23
C PHE A 277 17.85 5.65 10.75
N HIS A 278 18.00 4.65 9.88
CA HIS A 278 18.10 3.25 10.30
C HIS A 278 19.38 2.94 11.08
N ARG A 279 20.49 3.60 10.75
CA ARG A 279 21.71 3.55 11.56
C ARG A 279 21.45 4.06 12.98
N ARG A 280 20.80 5.21 13.14
CA ARG A 280 20.41 5.75 14.46
C ARG A 280 19.40 4.85 15.17
N LEU A 281 18.44 4.28 14.44
CA LEU A 281 17.43 3.37 14.98
C LEU A 281 18.06 2.11 15.58
N SER A 282 19.11 1.56 14.95
CA SER A 282 19.84 0.39 15.48
C SER A 282 20.65 0.67 16.76
N GLN A 283 20.93 1.94 17.04
CA GLN A 283 21.66 2.39 18.23
C GLN A 283 20.72 2.89 19.34
N LEU A 284 19.41 2.76 19.14
CA LEU A 284 18.39 3.27 20.06
C LEU A 284 18.42 2.54 21.40
N ASP A 285 18.45 3.31 22.50
CA ASP A 285 18.19 2.77 23.83
C ASP A 285 16.71 2.39 23.98
N MET A 286 16.42 1.10 23.87
CA MET A 286 15.08 0.53 23.97
C MET A 286 14.45 0.70 25.37
N ASN A 287 15.25 1.00 26.40
CA ASN A 287 14.76 1.24 27.76
C ASN A 287 14.28 2.69 27.96
N ASN A 288 14.61 3.61 27.04
CA ASN A 288 14.15 4.99 27.09
C ASN A 288 12.83 5.13 26.31
N PRO A 289 11.66 5.22 26.99
CA PRO A 289 10.37 5.19 26.29
C PRO A 289 10.13 6.42 25.42
N ILE A 290 10.74 7.55 25.76
CA ILE A 290 10.61 8.81 24.99
C ILE A 290 11.44 8.72 23.71
N ALA A 291 12.67 8.21 23.77
CA ALA A 291 13.49 8.00 22.59
C ALA A 291 12.81 7.00 21.61
N VAL A 292 12.30 5.89 22.14
CA VAL A 292 11.51 4.92 21.37
C VAL A 292 10.27 5.56 20.76
N ARG A 293 9.58 6.44 21.50
CA ARG A 293 8.40 7.12 20.98
C ARG A 293 8.75 8.11 19.86
N SER A 294 9.82 8.89 20.01
CA SER A 294 10.26 9.85 18.98
C SER A 294 10.59 9.13 17.66
N MET A 295 11.34 8.03 17.71
CA MET A 295 11.65 7.22 16.52
C MET A 295 10.40 6.61 15.88
N ASN A 296 9.48 6.08 16.70
CA ASN A 296 8.20 5.57 16.22
C ASN A 296 7.34 6.64 15.55
N ASP A 297 7.42 7.88 16.03
CA ASP A 297 6.66 8.99 15.46
C ASP A 297 7.25 9.42 14.11
N GLN A 298 8.57 9.41 13.93
CA GLN A 298 9.22 9.60 12.62
C GLN A 298 8.79 8.50 11.63
N LEU A 299 8.83 7.22 12.04
CA LEU A 299 8.37 6.08 11.21
C LEU A 299 6.90 6.22 10.81
N MET A 300 6.02 6.56 11.76
CA MET A 300 4.58 6.68 11.53
C MET A 300 4.23 7.86 10.63
N LEU A 301 4.90 9.00 10.82
CA LEU A 301 4.58 10.26 10.13
C LEU A 301 5.26 10.38 8.77
N LEU A 302 6.25 9.55 8.44
CA LEU A 302 6.91 9.55 7.14
C LEU A 302 5.90 9.48 5.97
N GLU A 303 4.94 8.55 6.03
CA GLU A 303 3.91 8.42 4.99
C GLU A 303 3.03 9.68 4.87
N ARG A 304 2.82 10.41 5.97
CA ARG A 304 2.07 11.68 5.96
C ARG A 304 2.81 12.78 5.24
N ALA A 305 4.14 12.72 5.20
CA ALA A 305 4.96 13.73 4.57
C ALA A 305 4.78 13.79 3.05
N PHE A 306 4.24 12.73 2.45
CA PHE A 306 3.95 12.66 1.02
C PHE A 306 2.56 13.21 0.64
N ILE A 307 1.82 13.80 1.59
CA ILE A 307 0.48 14.35 1.38
C ILE A 307 0.54 15.86 1.12
N ASP A 308 0.19 16.28 -0.09
CA ASP A 308 -0.03 17.68 -0.44
C ASP A 308 -1.49 18.07 -0.11
N PRO A 309 -1.72 19.04 0.79
CA PRO A 309 -3.08 19.48 1.15
C PRO A 309 -3.88 20.06 -0.04
N LEU A 310 -3.21 20.52 -1.10
CA LEU A 310 -3.86 21.04 -2.30
C LEU A 310 -4.43 19.94 -3.22
N GLY A 311 -3.93 18.71 -3.06
CA GLY A 311 -4.29 17.59 -3.93
C GLY A 311 -3.71 17.68 -5.33
N LEU A 312 -3.96 16.64 -6.12
CA LEU A 312 -3.55 16.59 -7.52
C LEU A 312 -4.44 17.50 -8.38
N PRO A 313 -3.96 17.96 -9.56
CA PRO A 313 -4.74 18.79 -10.47
C PRO A 313 -6.11 18.18 -10.77
N GLY A 314 -7.18 18.95 -10.51
CA GLY A 314 -8.57 18.53 -10.71
C GLY A 314 -9.08 17.43 -9.77
N ARG A 315 -8.30 17.00 -8.77
CA ARG A 315 -8.62 15.85 -7.89
C ARG A 315 -8.22 16.13 -6.43
N LEU A 316 -9.00 16.96 -5.75
CA LEU A 316 -8.73 17.49 -4.40
C LEU A 316 -8.56 16.42 -3.29
N PHE A 317 -9.11 15.23 -3.50
CA PHE A 317 -9.06 14.13 -2.52
C PHE A 317 -7.88 13.18 -2.72
N TYR A 318 -7.23 13.20 -3.89
CA TYR A 318 -5.97 12.49 -4.10
C TYR A 318 -4.82 13.43 -3.79
N ARG A 319 -4.18 13.21 -2.65
CA ARG A 319 -3.19 14.12 -2.08
C ARG A 319 -1.80 13.53 -2.00
N HIS A 320 -1.70 12.22 -2.12
CA HIS A 320 -0.44 11.53 -2.09
C HIS A 320 0.35 11.82 -3.37
N ILE A 321 1.53 12.45 -3.21
CA ILE A 321 2.36 12.93 -4.33
C ILE A 321 3.15 11.80 -4.99
N ILE A 322 3.49 10.75 -4.23
CA ILE A 322 4.18 9.58 -4.77
C ILE A 322 3.21 8.61 -5.43
N PHE A 323 2.05 8.36 -4.85
CA PHE A 323 1.10 7.37 -5.35
C PHE A 323 -0.25 8.02 -5.59
N ALA A 324 -0.91 7.71 -6.69
CA ALA A 324 -2.35 7.91 -6.83
C ALA A 324 -2.91 7.00 -7.91
N PRO A 325 -4.24 6.78 -7.92
CA PRO A 325 -4.92 6.24 -9.09
C PRO A 325 -4.56 7.06 -10.34
N SER A 326 -4.25 6.40 -11.46
CA SER A 326 -4.08 7.11 -12.74
C SER A 326 -5.36 7.89 -13.06
N SER A 327 -5.22 9.11 -13.60
CA SER A 327 -6.38 9.84 -14.13
C SER A 327 -7.08 9.07 -15.28
N HIS A 328 -6.39 8.11 -15.89
CA HIS A 328 -6.87 7.29 -17.02
C HIS A 328 -7.21 5.84 -16.65
N ASN A 329 -6.79 5.36 -15.48
CA ASN A 329 -7.12 4.04 -14.94
C ASN A 329 -7.06 4.03 -13.41
N LYS A 330 -8.23 4.08 -12.76
CA LYS A 330 -8.31 4.19 -11.29
C LYS A 330 -7.75 2.97 -10.55
N TYR A 331 -7.78 1.78 -11.15
CA TYR A 331 -7.37 0.54 -10.47
C TYR A 331 -5.85 0.36 -10.37
N ALA A 332 -5.09 1.01 -11.25
CA ALA A 332 -3.63 0.96 -11.23
C ALA A 332 -3.07 2.12 -10.40
N GLY A 333 -2.26 1.80 -9.38
CA GLY A 333 -1.45 2.81 -8.68
C GLY A 333 -0.31 3.29 -9.58
N MET A 334 -0.30 4.58 -9.88
CA MET A 334 0.79 5.23 -10.62
C MET A 334 1.73 5.93 -9.64
N SER A 335 3.03 5.85 -9.94
CA SER A 335 4.05 6.64 -9.25
C SER A 335 4.18 8.04 -9.87
N PHE A 336 4.45 9.05 -9.04
CA PHE A 336 4.51 10.47 -9.43
C PHE A 336 3.35 10.90 -10.36
N PRO A 337 2.09 10.66 -9.95
CA PRO A 337 0.89 10.85 -10.78
C PRO A 337 0.77 12.26 -11.36
N GLY A 338 1.18 13.29 -10.62
CA GLY A 338 1.19 14.67 -11.12
C GLY A 338 2.06 14.84 -12.36
N ILE A 339 3.28 14.30 -12.33
CA ILE A 339 4.21 14.35 -13.47
C ILE A 339 3.69 13.48 -14.61
N TYR A 340 3.21 12.27 -14.29
CA TYR A 340 2.66 11.35 -15.28
C TYR A 340 1.49 11.95 -16.05
N ASP A 341 0.50 12.50 -15.35
CA ASP A 341 -0.69 13.08 -15.98
C ASP A 341 -0.36 14.36 -16.77
N ALA A 342 0.67 15.12 -16.34
CA ALA A 342 1.17 16.28 -17.09
C ALA A 342 1.85 15.88 -18.41
N LEU A 343 2.56 14.75 -18.43
CA LEU A 343 3.21 14.19 -19.63
C LEU A 343 2.22 13.42 -20.53
N PHE A 344 1.09 12.96 -20.00
CA PHE A 344 0.14 12.14 -20.75
C PHE A 344 -0.46 12.90 -21.94
N ASP A 345 -0.34 12.30 -23.14
CA ASP A 345 -0.78 12.88 -24.42
C ASP A 345 -0.28 14.33 -24.63
N ILE A 346 0.93 14.66 -24.14
CA ILE A 346 1.47 16.03 -24.18
C ILE A 346 1.57 16.60 -25.60
N ASP A 347 1.87 15.76 -26.59
CA ASP A 347 1.95 16.17 -28.01
C ASP A 347 0.61 16.62 -28.60
N ARG A 348 -0.51 16.27 -27.95
CA ARG A 348 -1.88 16.64 -28.39
C ARG A 348 -2.42 17.87 -27.67
N LYS A 349 -1.65 18.49 -26.76
CA LYS A 349 -2.09 19.67 -26.01
C LYS A 349 -2.14 20.88 -26.92
N THR A 350 -3.22 21.66 -26.81
CA THR A 350 -3.48 22.84 -27.65
C THR A 350 -2.50 23.98 -27.41
N ASP A 351 -1.94 24.08 -26.19
CA ASP A 351 -0.93 25.06 -25.80
C ASP A 351 0.31 24.32 -25.25
N PRO A 352 1.30 24.01 -26.10
CA PRO A 352 2.49 23.27 -25.70
C PRO A 352 3.28 23.95 -24.58
N HIS A 353 3.36 25.29 -24.59
CA HIS A 353 4.11 26.03 -23.57
C HIS A 353 3.48 25.84 -22.19
N LYS A 354 2.15 25.97 -22.07
CA LYS A 354 1.47 25.71 -20.79
C LYS A 354 1.57 24.25 -20.36
N ALA A 355 1.54 23.31 -21.30
CA ALA A 355 1.68 21.90 -20.98
C ALA A 355 3.05 21.58 -20.34
N TRP A 356 4.13 22.12 -20.90
CA TRP A 356 5.48 21.93 -20.36
C TRP A 356 5.74 22.71 -19.06
N GLU A 357 5.09 23.86 -18.86
CA GLU A 357 5.11 24.55 -17.56
C GLU A 357 4.40 23.73 -16.46
N GLU A 358 3.32 23.02 -16.79
CA GLU A 358 2.68 22.09 -15.85
C GLU A 358 3.60 20.91 -15.49
N VAL A 359 4.33 20.35 -16.46
CA VAL A 359 5.35 19.33 -16.18
C VAL A 359 6.41 19.85 -15.21
N LYS A 360 6.95 21.05 -15.44
CA LYS A 360 7.93 21.69 -14.55
C LYS A 360 7.37 21.90 -13.14
N ARG A 361 6.12 22.35 -13.05
CA ARG A 361 5.44 22.55 -11.76
C ARG A 361 5.31 21.24 -10.99
N GLN A 362 4.90 20.16 -11.65
CA GLN A 362 4.73 18.85 -11.01
C GLN A 362 6.06 18.22 -10.58
N ILE A 363 7.12 18.39 -11.37
CA ILE A 363 8.48 17.99 -10.97
C ILE A 363 8.91 18.75 -9.72
N SER A 364 8.68 20.07 -9.67
CA SER A 364 9.01 20.89 -8.50
C SER A 364 8.24 20.47 -7.25
N ILE A 365 6.95 20.14 -7.37
CA ILE A 365 6.12 19.66 -6.25
C ILE A 365 6.63 18.30 -5.76
N ALA A 366 6.93 17.37 -6.67
CA ALA A 366 7.48 16.07 -6.32
C ALA A 366 8.84 16.19 -5.62
N ALA A 367 9.75 16.99 -6.15
CA ALA A 367 11.06 17.25 -5.54
C ALA A 367 10.94 17.86 -4.14
N PHE A 368 10.12 18.91 -4.00
CA PHE A 368 9.84 19.53 -2.70
C PHE A 368 9.28 18.53 -1.70
N THR A 369 8.31 17.71 -2.12
CA THR A 369 7.63 16.76 -1.22
C THR A 369 8.59 15.66 -0.76
N VAL A 370 9.42 15.11 -1.67
CA VAL A 370 10.45 14.12 -1.31
C VAL A 370 11.49 14.73 -0.36
N GLN A 371 11.93 15.96 -0.62
CA GLN A 371 12.86 16.67 0.26
C GLN A 371 12.27 16.92 1.65
N ALA A 372 11.00 17.35 1.72
CA ALA A 372 10.31 17.57 2.98
C ALA A 372 10.11 16.26 3.76
N ALA A 373 9.81 15.15 3.07
CA ALA A 373 9.74 13.83 3.67
C ALA A 373 11.08 13.36 4.23
N ALA A 374 12.20 13.66 3.58
CA ALA A 374 13.53 13.40 4.13
C ALA A 374 13.74 14.14 5.47
N GLY A 375 13.31 15.40 5.56
CA GLY A 375 13.37 16.19 6.79
C GLY A 375 12.65 15.55 8.00
N ILE A 376 11.61 14.73 7.78
CA ILE A 376 10.95 13.98 8.86
C ILE A 376 11.88 12.93 9.49
N LEU A 377 12.84 12.40 8.74
CA LEU A 377 13.78 11.36 9.16
C LEU A 377 15.11 11.90 9.65
N GLU A 378 15.36 13.21 9.57
CA GLU A 378 16.57 13.84 10.08
C GLU A 378 16.63 13.77 11.63
N ALA A 379 17.78 14.10 12.21
CA ALA A 379 17.92 14.12 13.66
C ALA A 379 17.09 15.29 14.23
N VAL A 380 16.16 14.97 15.14
CA VAL A 380 15.44 15.98 15.90
C VAL A 380 16.38 16.49 16.99
N LEU A 381 16.71 17.78 16.94
CA LEU A 381 17.55 18.47 17.94
C LEU A 381 16.89 18.55 19.31
#